data_AF-A0A1E4PYQ5-F1
#
_entry.id   AF-A0A1E4PYQ5-F1
#
_cell.length_a   1.000
_cell.length_b   1.000
_cell.length_c   1.000
_cell.angle_alpha   90.00
_cell.angle_beta   90.00
_cell.angle_gamma   90.00
#
_symmetry.space_group_name_H-M   'P 1'
#
loop_
_entity.id
_entity.type
_entity.pdbx_description
1 polymer ?
#
loop_
_entity_poly.entity_id
_entity_poly.type
_entity_poly.pdbx_seq_one_letter_code
_entity_poly.pdbx_strand_id
1 'polypeptide(L)'
;MTRPAPADRFRPLPPRRRLLIVLLALATAVGIVLAIVFQPGLRLVRKLPDDVAACRDGRSTGCVGGRSDVIALPPAASGVPSR
;
A
#
# COMPACT_ATOMS: atom_id res chain seq x y z
N MET A 1 8.60 -4.81 -41.26
CA MET A 1 8.58 -6.28 -41.20
C MET A 1 8.45 -6.71 -39.75
N THR A 2 7.24 -6.96 -39.28
CA THR A 2 6.96 -7.49 -37.93
C THR A 2 6.89 -9.01 -38.01
N ARG A 3 7.75 -9.71 -37.28
CA ARG A 3 7.76 -11.18 -37.22
C ARG A 3 6.56 -11.62 -36.37
N PRO A 4 5.64 -12.47 -36.89
CA PRO A 4 4.54 -12.97 -36.07
C PRO A 4 5.10 -13.78 -34.90
N ALA A 5 4.66 -13.45 -33.68
CA ALA A 5 5.05 -14.17 -32.48
C ALA A 5 4.61 -15.64 -32.60
N PRO A 6 5.45 -16.61 -32.21
CA PRO A 6 5.06 -18.02 -32.24
C PRO A 6 3.81 -18.20 -31.37
N ALA A 7 2.79 -18.83 -31.94
CA ALA A 7 1.58 -19.18 -31.20
C ALA A 7 1.97 -20.03 -29.99
N ASP A 8 1.78 -19.47 -28.79
CA ASP A 8 2.07 -20.13 -27.52
C ASP A 8 1.24 -21.42 -27.43
N ARG A 9 1.86 -22.55 -27.77
CA ARG A 9 1.25 -23.87 -27.59
C ARG A 9 1.15 -24.11 -26.09
N PHE A 10 -0.09 -24.13 -25.59
CA PHE A 10 -0.39 -24.48 -24.21
C PHE A 10 0.24 -25.83 -23.88
N ARG A 11 1.32 -25.81 -23.09
CA ARG A 11 1.96 -27.02 -22.57
C ARG A 11 1.34 -27.30 -21.21
N PRO A 12 0.52 -28.36 -21.06
CA PRO A 12 -0.07 -28.68 -19.77
C PRO A 12 1.04 -28.94 -18.76
N LEU A 13 1.01 -28.21 -17.64
CA LEU A 13 1.97 -28.41 -16.56
C LEU A 13 1.82 -29.83 -15.99
N PRO A 14 2.93 -30.55 -15.76
CA PRO A 14 2.85 -31.86 -15.13
C PRO A 14 2.22 -31.72 -13.73
N PRO A 15 1.42 -32.70 -13.29
CA PRO A 15 0.65 -32.60 -12.04
C PRO A 15 1.53 -32.35 -10.82
N ARG A 16 2.76 -32.90 -10.82
CA ARG A 16 3.77 -32.64 -9.79
C ARG A 16 4.13 -31.16 -9.67
N ARG A 17 4.25 -30.46 -10.80
CA ARG A 17 4.60 -29.03 -10.83
C ARG A 17 3.41 -28.16 -10.40
N ARG A 18 2.18 -28.56 -10.75
CA ARG A 18 0.97 -27.91 -10.21
C ARG A 18 0.90 -28.03 -8.68
N LEU A 19 1.21 -29.20 -8.14
CA LEU A 19 1.18 -29.45 -6.70
C LEU A 19 2.25 -28.61 -5.97
N LEU A 20 3.46 -28.50 -6.54
CA LEU A 20 4.51 -27.61 -6.03
C LEU A 20 4.08 -26.13 -6.03
N ILE A 21 3.42 -25.65 -7.09
CA ILE A 21 2.94 -24.27 -7.17
C ILE A 21 1.88 -24.01 -6.10
N VAL A 22 0.93 -24.93 -5.93
CA VAL A 22 -0.12 -24.82 -4.92
C VAL A 22 0.48 -24.83 -3.51
N LEU A 23 1.44 -25.71 -3.25
CA LEU A 23 2.12 -25.80 -1.95
C LEU A 23 2.92 -24.52 -1.65
N LEU A 24 3.64 -24.00 -2.64
CA LEU A 24 4.34 -22.72 -2.52
C LEU A 24 3.36 -21.58 -2.20
N ALA A 25 2.26 -21.47 -2.96
CA ALA A 25 1.25 -20.43 -2.72
C ALA A 25 0.64 -20.51 -1.31
N LEU A 26 0.35 -21.73 -0.84
CA LEU A 26 -0.10 -21.99 0.53
C LEU A 26 0.94 -21.55 1.56
N ALA A 27 2.21 -21.90 1.36
CA ALA A 27 3.29 -21.48 2.24
C ALA A 27 3.41 -19.95 2.30
N THR A 28 3.30 -19.25 1.18
CA THR A 28 3.34 -17.77 1.15
C THR A 28 2.16 -17.18 1.90
N ALA A 29 0.94 -17.69 1.68
CA ALA A 29 -0.26 -17.21 2.36
C ALA A 29 -0.15 -17.38 3.88
N VAL A 30 0.27 -18.56 4.33
CA VAL A 30 0.51 -18.85 5.75
C VAL A 30 1.61 -17.95 6.31
N GLY A 31 2.70 -17.73 5.58
CA GLY A 31 3.78 -16.83 5.96
C GLY A 31 3.32 -15.38 6.15
N ILE A 32 2.45 -14.87 5.27
CA ILE A 32 1.88 -13.52 5.40
C ILE A 32 0.99 -13.42 6.64
N VAL A 33 0.12 -14.41 6.86
CA VAL A 33 -0.75 -14.44 8.04
C VAL A 33 0.09 -14.50 9.31
N LEU A 34 1.12 -15.34 9.35
CA LEU A 34 2.07 -15.40 10.45
C LEU A 34 2.79 -14.07 10.65
N ALA A 35 3.23 -13.40 9.59
CA ALA A 35 3.90 -12.11 9.70
C ALA A 35 2.98 -11.02 10.31
N ILE A 36 1.68 -11.04 9.98
CA ILE A 36 0.69 -10.12 10.55
C ILE A 36 0.40 -10.45 12.02
N VAL A 37 0.20 -11.73 12.34
CA VAL A 37 -0.15 -12.17 13.70
C VAL A 37 1.03 -12.05 14.65
N PHE A 38 2.21 -12.47 14.22
CA PHE A 38 3.41 -12.52 15.04
C PHE A 38 4.28 -11.28 14.90
N GLN A 39 3.79 -10.22 14.25
CA GLN A 39 4.52 -8.98 13.94
C GLN A 39 5.37 -8.56 15.16
N PRO A 40 6.67 -8.91 15.19
CA PRO A 40 7.45 -8.78 16.40
C PRO A 40 7.95 -7.36 16.40
N GLY A 41 7.10 -6.46 16.91
CA GLY A 41 7.52 -5.12 17.29
C GLY A 41 8.36 -4.38 16.23
N LEU A 42 7.97 -4.38 14.95
CA LEU A 42 8.31 -3.27 14.03
C LEU A 42 7.58 -1.97 14.47
N ARG A 43 7.46 -1.77 15.78
CA ARG A 43 7.41 -0.48 16.42
C ARG A 43 8.81 0.11 16.32
N LEU A 44 9.20 0.55 15.13
CA LEU A 44 9.94 1.80 15.02
C LEU A 44 8.99 2.96 15.37
N VAL A 45 8.29 2.86 16.50
CA VAL A 45 7.78 4.03 17.19
C VAL A 45 9.02 4.59 17.83
N ARG A 46 9.73 5.45 17.09
CA ARG A 46 10.74 6.33 17.65
C ARG A 46 10.06 6.98 18.85
N LYS A 47 10.48 6.58 20.05
CA LYS A 47 9.90 7.05 21.30
C LYS A 47 9.92 8.56 21.23
N LEU A 48 8.75 9.16 21.14
CA LEU A 48 8.62 10.59 21.03
C LEU A 48 9.07 11.17 22.38
N PRO A 49 10.00 12.14 22.41
CA PRO A 49 10.38 12.75 23.67
C PRO A 49 9.11 13.34 24.31
N ASP A 50 8.88 13.00 25.58
CA ASP A 50 7.70 13.43 26.36
C ASP A 50 7.61 14.96 26.52
N ASP A 51 8.68 15.67 26.16
CA ASP A 51 8.82 17.12 26.26
C ASP A 51 8.20 17.90 25.08
N VAL A 52 7.61 17.23 24.09
CA VAL A 52 7.02 17.93 22.93
C VAL A 52 5.53 18.15 23.14
N ALA A 53 5.16 19.41 23.37
CA ALA A 53 3.76 19.82 23.48
C ALA A 53 2.96 19.40 22.23
N ALA A 54 1.80 18.78 22.45
CA ALA A 54 0.84 18.49 21.40
C ALA A 54 0.48 19.76 20.61
N CYS A 55 0.31 19.63 19.29
CA CYS A 55 -0.14 20.74 18.44
C CYS A 55 -1.45 21.32 19.02
N ARG A 56 -1.42 22.57 19.46
CA ARG A 56 -2.63 23.35 19.80
C ARG A 56 -3.01 24.20 18.59
N ASP A 57 -4.32 24.43 18.42
CA ASP A 57 -4.86 25.25 17.35
C ASP A 57 -4.12 26.60 17.26
N GLY A 58 -3.59 26.91 16.07
CA GLY A 58 -2.82 28.12 15.80
C GLY A 58 -1.29 27.98 15.82
N ARG A 59 -0.72 26.82 16.23
CA ARG A 59 0.74 26.60 16.19
C ARG A 59 1.15 25.70 15.02
N SER A 60 1.90 26.25 14.07
CA SER A 60 2.34 25.55 12.85
C SER A 60 3.75 24.98 12.92
N THR A 61 4.58 25.38 13.89
CA THR A 61 5.99 24.97 13.97
C THR A 61 6.32 24.36 15.34
N GLY A 62 7.19 23.34 15.35
CA GLY A 62 7.76 22.77 16.58
C GLY A 62 6.88 21.80 17.38
N CYS A 63 5.80 21.28 16.78
CA CYS A 63 4.92 20.32 17.45
C CYS A 63 4.87 19.01 16.67
N VAL A 64 4.77 17.89 17.39
CA VAL A 64 4.71 16.56 16.78
C VAL A 64 3.26 16.09 16.70
N GLY A 65 2.82 15.89 15.47
CA GLY A 65 1.55 15.31 15.06
C GLY A 65 1.57 15.18 13.54
N GLY A 66 1.05 14.09 12.99
CA GLY A 66 1.06 13.88 11.54
C GLY A 66 0.25 14.98 10.84
N ARG A 67 0.93 15.84 10.07
CA ARG A 67 0.26 16.70 9.10
C ARG A 67 0.27 16.03 7.74
N SER A 68 -0.89 16.01 7.11
CA SER A 68 -1.05 15.64 5.71
C SER A 68 -1.26 16.93 4.93
N ASP A 69 -0.33 17.30 4.05
CA ASP A 69 -0.61 18.36 3.08
C ASP A 69 -1.58 17.79 2.04
N VAL A 70 -2.76 18.39 1.95
CA VAL A 70 -3.78 18.03 0.96
C VAL A 70 -3.82 19.12 -0.09
N ILE A 71 -3.54 18.76 -1.33
CA ILE A 71 -3.76 19.64 -2.48
C ILE A 71 -5.28 19.64 -2.73
N ALA A 72 -5.98 20.66 -2.25
CA ALA A 72 -7.39 20.85 -2.57
C ALA A 72 -7.49 21.40 -4.00
N LEU A 73 -8.09 20.63 -4.92
CA LEU A 73 -8.47 21.18 -6.22
C LEU A 73 -9.62 22.16 -6.01
N PRO A 74 -9.59 23.35 -6.64
CA PRO A 74 -10.69 24.30 -6.56
C PRO A 74 -11.97 23.66 -7.15
N PRO A 75 -13.15 23.95 -6.59
CA PRO A 75 -14.40 23.46 -7.15
C PRO A 75 -14.54 23.96 -8.59
N ALA A 76 -14.81 23.05 -9.53
CA ALA A 76 -15.11 23.43 -10.91
C ALA A 76 -16.34 24.35 -10.90
N ALA A 77 -16.20 25.53 -11.49
CA ALA A 77 -17.31 26.47 -11.62
C ALA A 77 -18.41 25.84 -12.47
N SER A 78 -19.43 25.29 -11.83
CA SER A 78 -20.69 24.94 -12.46
C SER A 78 -21.31 26.25 -12.96
N GLY A 79 -21.20 26.50 -14.26
CA GLY A 79 -21.76 27.68 -14.89
C GLY A 79 -23.24 27.82 -14.57
N VAL A 80 -23.59 28.95 -13.95
CA VAL A 80 -24.98 29.42 -13.83
C VAL A 80 -25.30 30.17 -15.14
N PRO A 81 -26.18 29.68 -16.01
CA PRO A 81 -26.76 30.53 -17.04
C PRO A 81 -27.79 31.45 -16.38
N SER A 82 -27.42 32.72 -16.23
CA SER A 82 -28.33 33.81 -15.92
C SER A 82 -29.15 34.18 -17.16
N ARG A 83 -30.46 33.91 -17.14
CA ARG A 83 -31.47 34.83 -17.69
C ARG A 83 -32.86 34.54 -17.14
#